data_AF-A0A967RC08-F1
#
_entry.id   AF-A0A967RC08-F1
#
_cell.length_a   1.000
_cell.length_b   1.000
_cell.length_c   1.000
_cell.angle_alpha   90.00
_cell.angle_beta   90.00
_cell.angle_gamma   90.00
#
_symmetry.space_group_name_H-M   'P 1'
#
loop_
_entity.id
_entity.type
_entity.pdbx_description
1 polymer ?
#
loop_
_entity_poly.entity_id
_entity_poly.type
_entity_poly.pdbx_seq_one_letter_code
_entity_poly.pdbx_strand_id
1 'polypeptide(L)'
;MLRPMPPALTLLLWTSAMLITPCAFAEAADHSLPSVAVSVDGLRSFGTSGKAVYPFTEGDKTEATLFEHEGKGCLTHMWFGGNWPNYERQRIRVYVDGEETASIDMELFLGHGIGFKDDFGPWGTKRIGKTGQPSGIYNTYRIPFGKSVRVTAQLHPGDTKNKRFWYIIRGVENLTVQFSGVRLPDNARLKLYKLENYAAQTLEEFDMCNTKRPGMLYMVTVAAKAGRSHTYLESCVRAYIDGAAEPMLLSSGLEDYFLGTYFFNRGMYHNEVAGLTHMNKQDHSFSAYRFHEEDPIFFNKGLRLTLRCGEEIGNQRHNKRTQRWKAPPTTYTTYVWIYEW
;
A
#
# COMPACT_ATOMS: atom_id res chain seq x y z
N MET A 1 -23.16 -23.59 -73.05
CA MET A 1 -23.96 -24.51 -72.22
C MET A 1 -24.06 -23.94 -70.82
N LEU A 2 -25.21 -23.35 -70.50
CA LEU A 2 -25.58 -22.86 -69.17
C LEU A 2 -26.16 -24.02 -68.36
N ARG A 3 -25.84 -24.10 -67.06
CA ARG A 3 -26.54 -24.97 -66.09
C ARG A 3 -27.23 -24.10 -65.02
N PRO A 4 -28.39 -24.52 -64.48
CA PRO A 4 -29.35 -23.65 -63.83
C PRO A 4 -29.18 -23.56 -62.30
N MET A 5 -29.70 -22.49 -61.70
CA MET A 5 -29.83 -22.29 -60.25
C MET A 5 -31.00 -23.12 -59.66
N PRO A 6 -30.92 -23.56 -58.38
CA PRO A 6 -32.03 -24.19 -57.66
C PRO A 6 -32.92 -23.16 -56.91
N PRO A 7 -34.15 -23.54 -56.50
CA PRO A 7 -35.20 -22.61 -56.09
C PRO A 7 -35.16 -22.22 -54.61
N ALA A 8 -35.86 -21.12 -54.29
CA ALA A 8 -35.99 -20.52 -52.97
C ALA A 8 -36.73 -21.42 -51.96
N LEU A 9 -36.20 -21.52 -50.74
CA LEU A 9 -36.81 -22.26 -49.63
C LEU A 9 -37.71 -21.33 -48.79
N THR A 10 -38.97 -21.71 -48.64
CA THR A 10 -40.01 -21.04 -47.87
C THR A 10 -39.79 -21.28 -46.36
N LEU A 11 -39.84 -20.21 -45.56
CA LEU A 11 -39.69 -20.27 -44.10
C LEU A 11 -41.05 -20.62 -43.46
N LEU A 12 -41.18 -21.81 -42.86
CA LEU A 12 -42.31 -22.16 -42.00
C LEU A 12 -42.07 -21.62 -40.58
N LEU A 13 -42.94 -20.71 -40.13
CA LEU A 13 -43.02 -20.26 -38.74
C LEU A 13 -43.84 -21.27 -37.91
N TRP A 14 -43.21 -21.91 -36.93
CA TRP A 14 -43.89 -22.63 -35.87
C TRP A 14 -44.25 -21.65 -34.74
N THR A 15 -45.54 -21.52 -34.43
CA THR A 15 -46.03 -20.78 -33.26
C THR A 15 -46.26 -21.76 -32.12
N SER A 16 -45.41 -21.69 -31.10
CA SER A 16 -45.62 -22.41 -29.83
C SER A 16 -46.36 -21.48 -28.88
N ALA A 17 -47.62 -21.79 -28.58
CA ALA A 17 -48.38 -21.11 -27.53
C ALA A 17 -47.87 -21.60 -26.15
N MET A 18 -47.17 -20.72 -25.43
CA MET A 18 -46.85 -20.93 -24.01
C MET A 18 -47.97 -20.34 -23.15
N LEU A 19 -48.63 -21.20 -22.38
CA LEU A 19 -49.54 -20.80 -21.30
C LEU A 19 -48.73 -20.07 -20.21
N ILE A 20 -49.10 -18.81 -19.94
CA ILE A 20 -48.54 -18.01 -18.85
C ILE A 20 -49.42 -18.25 -17.61
N THR A 21 -48.88 -18.96 -16.63
CA THR A 21 -49.44 -19.02 -15.27
C THR A 21 -49.06 -17.72 -14.55
N PRO A 22 -50.00 -16.97 -13.92
CA PRO A 22 -49.64 -15.79 -13.16
C PRO A 22 -48.99 -16.23 -11.85
N CYS A 23 -47.67 -16.07 -11.74
CA CYS A 23 -46.97 -16.15 -10.46
C CYS A 23 -47.42 -14.94 -9.60
N ALA A 24 -47.97 -15.22 -8.43
CA ALA A 24 -48.24 -14.19 -7.43
C ALA A 24 -46.93 -13.46 -7.09
N PHE A 25 -46.91 -12.14 -7.23
CA PHE A 25 -45.83 -11.31 -6.71
C PHE A 25 -45.88 -11.40 -5.18
N ALA A 26 -44.94 -12.15 -4.60
CA ALA A 26 -44.58 -11.93 -3.21
C ALA A 26 -43.92 -10.55 -3.14
N GLU A 27 -44.47 -9.64 -2.35
CA GLU A 27 -43.79 -8.42 -1.93
C GLU A 27 -42.41 -8.82 -1.40
N ALA A 28 -41.35 -8.41 -2.12
CA ALA A 28 -40.01 -8.50 -1.60
C ALA A 28 -39.96 -7.61 -0.37
N ALA A 29 -39.88 -8.23 0.81
CA ALA A 29 -39.55 -7.51 2.02
C ALA A 29 -38.25 -6.73 1.76
N ASP A 30 -38.30 -5.42 1.94
CA ASP A 30 -37.13 -4.56 1.89
C ASP A 30 -36.17 -4.99 3.00
N HIS A 31 -35.25 -5.89 2.66
CA HIS A 31 -34.09 -6.22 3.48
C HIS A 31 -33.04 -5.11 3.30
N SER A 32 -33.44 -3.85 3.54
CA SER A 32 -32.47 -2.79 3.78
C SER A 32 -31.74 -3.16 5.07
N LEU A 33 -30.48 -3.57 4.92
CA LEU A 33 -29.57 -3.72 6.06
C LEU A 33 -29.65 -2.43 6.88
N PRO A 34 -29.75 -2.48 8.22
CA PRO A 34 -29.83 -1.27 9.01
C PRO A 34 -28.62 -0.41 8.69
N SER A 35 -28.82 0.70 8.00
CA SER A 35 -27.78 1.71 7.82
C SER A 35 -27.52 2.25 9.21
N VAL A 36 -26.43 1.82 9.84
CA VAL A 36 -25.99 2.41 11.11
C VAL A 36 -25.78 3.89 10.82
N ALA A 37 -26.65 4.73 11.37
CA ALA A 37 -26.54 6.16 11.21
C ALA A 37 -25.16 6.59 11.71
N VAL A 38 -24.34 7.15 10.82
CA VAL A 38 -23.05 7.72 11.19
C VAL A 38 -23.36 9.01 11.94
N SER A 39 -23.23 9.00 13.27
CA SER A 39 -23.32 10.24 14.05
C SER A 39 -22.12 11.13 13.71
N VAL A 40 -22.41 12.37 13.35
CA VAL A 40 -21.40 13.42 13.15
C VAL A 40 -21.10 14.17 14.45
N ASP A 41 -21.83 13.86 15.52
CA ASP A 41 -21.65 14.50 16.82
C ASP A 41 -20.26 14.17 17.38
N GLY A 42 -19.55 15.21 17.81
CA GLY A 42 -18.19 15.07 18.33
C GLY A 42 -17.09 14.99 17.26
N LEU A 43 -17.42 15.03 15.97
CA LEU A 43 -16.42 15.22 14.91
C LEU A 43 -15.97 16.68 14.88
N ARG A 44 -14.66 16.92 15.01
CA ARG A 44 -14.06 18.25 14.89
C ARG A 44 -12.81 18.18 14.03
N SER A 45 -12.74 19.01 12.99
CA SER A 45 -11.55 19.10 12.15
C SER A 45 -10.42 19.82 12.88
N PHE A 46 -9.20 19.34 12.70
CA PHE A 46 -7.98 20.02 13.12
C PHE A 46 -6.97 20.02 11.98
N GLY A 47 -6.00 20.93 12.05
CA GLY A 47 -4.88 20.93 11.12
C GLY A 47 -4.02 22.17 11.17
N THR A 48 -2.93 22.11 10.40
CA THR A 48 -1.94 23.18 10.26
C THR A 48 -1.37 23.18 8.84
N SER A 49 -0.70 24.27 8.48
CA SER A 49 0.11 24.34 7.27
C SER A 49 1.34 25.23 7.48
N GLY A 50 2.48 24.80 6.97
CA GLY A 50 3.71 25.59 6.89
C GLY A 50 4.00 25.98 5.44
N LYS A 51 4.12 27.28 5.17
CA LYS A 51 4.50 27.79 3.84
C LYS A 51 5.92 28.34 3.88
N ALA A 52 6.83 27.66 3.18
CA ALA A 52 8.25 28.06 3.06
C ALA A 52 8.92 28.28 4.43
N VAL A 53 8.62 27.40 5.38
CA VAL A 53 9.21 27.45 6.73
C VAL A 53 10.60 26.84 6.75
N TYR A 54 11.36 27.10 7.82
CA TYR A 54 12.72 26.62 8.01
C TYR A 54 12.81 25.80 9.30
N PRO A 55 12.24 24.59 9.35
CA PRO A 55 12.05 23.88 10.61
C PRO A 55 13.38 23.38 11.22
N PHE A 56 14.44 23.27 10.42
CA PHE A 56 15.73 22.66 10.82
C PHE A 56 16.80 23.68 11.21
N THR A 57 16.43 24.80 11.84
CA THR A 57 17.37 25.86 12.21
C THR A 57 17.65 25.95 13.71
N GLU A 58 16.87 25.29 14.56
CA GLU A 58 17.00 25.40 16.01
C GLU A 58 18.12 24.51 16.58
N GLY A 59 19.15 25.14 17.15
CA GLY A 59 20.24 24.46 17.86
C GLY A 59 20.90 23.37 17.00
N ASP A 60 21.25 22.24 17.62
CA ASP A 60 21.83 21.07 16.95
C ASP A 60 20.80 20.07 16.43
N LYS A 61 19.51 20.36 16.59
CA LYS A 61 18.44 19.45 16.18
C LYS A 61 18.39 19.36 14.65
N THR A 62 18.42 18.14 14.14
CA THR A 62 18.12 17.83 12.72
C THR A 62 16.68 17.40 12.52
N GLU A 63 15.94 17.20 13.61
CA GLU A 63 14.51 16.87 13.65
C GLU A 63 13.72 18.03 14.24
N ALA A 64 12.56 18.30 13.66
CA ALA A 64 11.67 19.39 14.04
C ALA A 64 10.22 18.90 14.11
N THR A 65 9.51 19.34 15.14
CA THR A 65 8.06 19.15 15.24
C THR A 65 7.35 20.03 14.23
N LEU A 66 6.49 19.43 13.42
CA LEU A 66 5.65 20.14 12.43
C LEU A 66 4.23 20.33 12.95
N PHE A 67 3.74 19.39 13.75
CA PHE A 67 2.36 19.39 14.25
C PHE A 67 2.23 18.56 15.53
N GLU A 68 1.42 19.04 16.47
CA GLU A 68 1.00 18.36 17.69
C GLU A 68 -0.50 18.62 17.90
N HIS A 69 -1.23 17.60 18.34
CA HIS A 69 -2.65 17.70 18.70
C HIS A 69 -2.97 16.77 19.85
N GLU A 70 -3.73 17.27 20.83
CA GLU A 70 -4.27 16.47 21.95
C GLU A 70 -5.74 16.14 21.71
N GLY A 71 -6.15 14.95 22.12
CA GLY A 71 -7.49 14.41 21.95
C GLY A 71 -7.51 13.03 21.31
N LYS A 72 -8.72 12.52 21.05
CA LYS A 72 -8.95 11.28 20.31
C LYS A 72 -9.33 11.62 18.89
N GLY A 73 -8.76 10.94 17.90
CA GLY A 73 -9.11 11.20 16.52
C GLY A 73 -8.34 10.37 15.50
N CYS A 74 -8.35 10.85 14.27
CA CYS A 74 -7.61 10.26 13.17
C CYS A 74 -6.91 11.36 12.38
N LEU A 75 -5.61 11.24 12.18
CA LEU A 75 -4.92 12.03 11.15
C LEU A 75 -5.36 11.48 9.79
N THR A 76 -5.66 12.37 8.85
CA THR A 76 -6.35 12.01 7.60
C THR A 76 -5.67 12.50 6.34
N HIS A 77 -4.76 13.46 6.47
CA HIS A 77 -4.11 14.07 5.33
C HIS A 77 -2.77 14.66 5.74
N MET A 78 -1.75 14.32 4.96
CA MET A 78 -0.44 14.95 5.02
C MET A 78 -0.01 15.27 3.59
N TRP A 79 0.47 16.49 3.36
CA TRP A 79 1.14 16.88 2.13
C TRP A 79 2.48 17.53 2.49
N PHE A 80 3.51 17.28 1.70
CA PHE A 80 4.86 17.78 1.93
C PHE A 80 5.47 18.31 0.63
N GLY A 81 6.32 19.33 0.78
CA GLY A 81 7.13 19.89 -0.30
C GLY A 81 8.49 20.36 0.21
N GLY A 82 9.50 20.22 -0.64
CA GLY A 82 10.85 20.73 -0.45
C GLY A 82 11.46 21.26 -1.75
N ASN A 83 12.47 22.12 -1.65
CA ASN A 83 13.17 22.66 -2.82
C ASN A 83 14.69 22.62 -2.64
N TRP A 84 15.22 21.42 -2.32
CA TRP A 84 16.65 21.15 -2.25
C TRP A 84 16.95 19.71 -2.66
N PRO A 85 18.18 19.37 -3.07
CA PRO A 85 18.55 17.99 -3.36
C PRO A 85 18.34 17.09 -2.14
N ASN A 86 17.83 15.87 -2.31
CA ASN A 86 17.56 14.91 -1.22
C ASN A 86 16.37 15.22 -0.32
N TYR A 87 15.53 16.23 -0.60
CA TYR A 87 14.34 16.49 0.22
C TYR A 87 13.43 15.25 0.33
N GLU A 88 13.42 14.41 -0.71
CA GLU A 88 12.70 13.14 -0.79
C GLU A 88 13.18 12.08 0.20
N ARG A 89 14.41 12.22 0.72
CA ARG A 89 15.02 11.30 1.69
C ARG A 89 14.81 11.69 3.15
N GLN A 90 14.15 12.81 3.41
CA GLN A 90 13.86 13.22 4.78
C GLN A 90 12.99 12.18 5.47
N ARG A 91 13.17 12.03 6.78
CA ARG A 91 12.29 11.19 7.57
C ARG A 91 11.08 11.99 8.01
N ILE A 92 9.89 11.41 7.84
CA ILE A 92 8.67 11.87 8.48
C ILE A 92 8.33 10.87 9.56
N ARG A 93 8.16 11.34 10.80
CA ARG A 93 7.73 10.49 11.90
C ARG A 93 6.38 10.90 12.44
N VAL A 94 5.59 9.91 12.83
CA VAL A 94 4.31 10.10 13.52
C VAL A 94 4.35 9.31 14.83
N TYR A 95 4.22 10.05 15.93
CA TYR A 95 4.13 9.54 17.28
C TYR A 95 2.69 9.62 17.74
N VAL A 96 2.17 8.53 18.27
CA VAL A 96 0.79 8.41 18.74
C VAL A 96 0.78 8.21 20.26
N ASP A 97 -0.12 8.92 20.93
CA ASP A 97 -0.42 8.79 22.37
C ASP A 97 0.78 8.97 23.31
N GLY A 98 1.70 9.87 22.92
CA GLY A 98 2.88 10.19 23.73
C GLY A 98 3.98 9.13 23.72
N GLU A 99 3.97 8.19 22.76
CA GLU A 99 5.01 7.19 22.65
C GLU A 99 6.40 7.81 22.37
N GLU A 100 7.44 7.18 22.92
CA GLU A 100 8.83 7.59 22.68
C GLU A 100 9.35 7.13 21.31
N THR A 101 8.95 5.93 20.89
CA THR A 101 9.30 5.37 19.56
C THR A 101 8.14 5.59 18.61
N ALA A 102 8.39 6.30 17.50
CA ALA A 102 7.35 6.62 16.53
C ALA A 102 6.67 5.36 15.97
N SER A 103 5.35 5.38 15.91
CA SER A 103 4.54 4.37 15.22
C SER A 103 4.86 4.32 13.73
N ILE A 104 5.18 5.47 13.15
CA ILE A 104 5.58 5.59 11.75
C ILE A 104 6.90 6.34 11.70
N ASP A 105 7.91 5.75 11.07
CA ASP A 105 9.19 6.39 10.73
C ASP A 105 9.58 6.03 9.30
N MET A 106 9.17 6.88 8.36
CA MET A 106 9.30 6.65 6.93
C MET A 106 10.28 7.63 6.28
N GLU A 107 11.13 7.15 5.37
CA GLU A 107 11.71 8.03 4.33
C GLU A 107 10.56 8.58 3.47
N LEU A 108 10.55 9.89 3.21
CA LEU A 108 9.39 10.56 2.60
C LEU A 108 8.93 9.88 1.31
N PHE A 109 9.82 9.58 0.35
CA PHE A 109 9.41 8.95 -0.90
C PHE A 109 9.05 7.46 -0.76
N LEU A 110 9.86 6.68 -0.04
CA LEU A 110 9.56 5.27 0.22
C LEU A 110 8.24 5.08 0.99
N GLY A 111 7.91 6.02 1.87
CA GLY A 111 6.64 6.13 2.56
C GLY A 111 5.41 6.25 1.63
N HIS A 112 5.64 6.59 0.36
CA HIS A 112 4.63 6.71 -0.70
C HIS A 112 4.92 5.73 -1.85
N GLY A 113 5.65 4.65 -1.58
CA GLY A 113 5.94 3.62 -2.58
C GLY A 113 7.13 3.90 -3.50
N ILE A 114 7.71 5.11 -3.44
CA ILE A 114 8.71 5.58 -4.40
C ILE A 114 10.13 5.24 -3.91
N GLY A 115 10.76 4.28 -4.55
CA GLY A 115 12.16 3.93 -4.33
C GLY A 115 13.10 4.73 -5.24
N PHE A 116 14.38 4.72 -4.91
CA PHE A 116 15.46 5.25 -5.77
C PHE A 116 15.30 6.71 -6.21
N LYS A 117 14.48 7.48 -5.48
CA LYS A 117 14.17 8.88 -5.76
C LYS A 117 13.54 9.10 -7.14
N ASP A 118 12.72 8.16 -7.59
CA ASP A 118 12.12 8.27 -8.91
C ASP A 118 11.35 9.60 -9.06
N ASP A 119 11.66 10.26 -10.17
CA ASP A 119 11.19 11.57 -10.57
C ASP A 119 9.78 11.52 -11.18
N PHE A 120 9.36 10.35 -11.68
CA PHE A 120 8.15 10.19 -12.47
C PHE A 120 6.89 10.72 -11.78
N GLY A 121 6.17 11.55 -12.52
CA GLY A 121 4.96 12.24 -12.09
C GLY A 121 4.45 13.18 -13.19
N PRO A 122 3.29 13.82 -13.00
CA PRO A 122 2.41 13.66 -11.84
C PRO A 122 1.59 12.35 -11.90
N TRP A 123 1.27 11.80 -10.73
CA TRP A 123 0.31 10.71 -10.54
C TRP A 123 -0.29 10.74 -9.13
N GLY A 124 -1.40 10.04 -8.93
CA GLY A 124 -2.04 9.93 -7.62
C GLY A 124 -3.06 8.80 -7.55
N THR A 125 -3.37 8.41 -6.31
CA THR A 125 -4.40 7.45 -5.90
C THR A 125 -5.23 8.07 -4.80
N LYS A 126 -6.25 7.40 -4.28
CA LYS A 126 -6.94 7.82 -3.06
C LYS A 126 -6.01 8.05 -1.87
N ARG A 127 -4.92 7.28 -1.75
CA ARG A 127 -4.06 7.24 -0.53
C ARG A 127 -2.72 7.92 -0.64
N ILE A 128 -2.11 7.95 -1.81
CA ILE A 128 -0.79 8.53 -2.05
C ILE A 128 -0.71 9.14 -3.44
N GLY A 129 0.14 10.15 -3.59
CA GLY A 129 0.43 10.70 -4.92
C GLY A 129 1.60 11.67 -4.92
N LYS A 130 2.22 11.80 -6.09
CA LYS A 130 3.27 12.78 -6.39
C LYS A 130 2.77 13.71 -7.48
N THR A 131 2.54 14.97 -7.15
CA THR A 131 1.73 15.88 -7.96
C THR A 131 2.42 17.16 -8.39
N GLY A 132 3.65 17.41 -7.93
CA GLY A 132 4.33 18.69 -8.20
C GLY A 132 5.82 18.54 -8.50
N GLN A 133 6.37 19.61 -9.07
CA GLN A 133 7.79 19.81 -9.34
C GLN A 133 8.22 21.17 -8.76
N PRO A 134 9.39 21.30 -8.11
CA PRO A 134 10.39 20.26 -7.82
C PRO A 134 9.94 19.26 -6.76
N SER A 135 8.81 19.51 -6.09
CA SER A 135 8.21 18.64 -5.09
C SER A 135 6.71 18.79 -5.00
N GLY A 136 6.10 17.91 -4.21
CA GLY A 136 4.67 17.88 -3.94
C GLY A 136 4.23 16.43 -3.86
N ILE A 137 4.13 15.93 -2.63
CA ILE A 137 3.72 14.56 -2.35
C ILE A 137 2.68 14.56 -1.23
N TYR A 138 1.67 13.71 -1.33
CA TYR A 138 0.67 13.58 -0.28
C TYR A 138 0.42 12.13 0.08
N ASN A 139 -0.03 11.92 1.31
CA ASN A 139 -0.78 10.76 1.70
C ASN A 139 -2.07 11.13 2.45
N THR A 140 -3.04 10.23 2.43
CA THR A 140 -4.30 10.31 3.19
C THR A 140 -4.50 9.07 4.06
N TYR A 141 -3.39 8.55 4.59
CA TYR A 141 -3.40 7.45 5.55
C TYR A 141 -4.31 7.77 6.72
N ARG A 142 -5.07 6.78 7.18
CA ARG A 142 -5.90 6.91 8.37
C ARG A 142 -5.04 6.54 9.56
N ILE A 143 -4.54 7.51 10.31
CA ILE A 143 -3.71 7.25 11.49
C ILE A 143 -4.53 7.56 12.74
N PRO A 144 -5.22 6.56 13.32
CA PRO A 144 -6.00 6.73 14.54
C PRO A 144 -5.10 6.93 15.76
N PHE A 145 -5.56 7.75 16.71
CA PHE A 145 -4.92 8.02 17.99
C PHE A 145 -5.97 8.24 19.09
N GLY A 146 -5.61 7.94 20.34
CA GLY A 146 -6.53 7.97 21.48
C GLY A 146 -6.37 9.17 22.40
N LYS A 147 -5.18 9.75 22.48
CA LYS A 147 -4.79 10.82 23.41
C LYS A 147 -4.07 11.96 22.72
N SER A 148 -3.18 11.67 21.77
CA SER A 148 -2.44 12.70 21.05
C SER A 148 -1.79 12.17 19.78
N VAL A 149 -1.44 13.09 18.87
CA VAL A 149 -0.60 12.80 17.71
C VAL A 149 0.45 13.90 17.56
N ARG A 150 1.68 13.50 17.24
CA ARG A 150 2.80 14.40 16.92
C ARG A 150 3.45 13.99 15.62
N VAL A 151 3.63 14.93 14.71
CA VAL A 151 4.29 14.73 13.41
C VAL A 151 5.59 15.53 13.39
N THR A 152 6.69 14.87 13.06
CA THR A 152 8.01 15.50 12.91
C THR A 152 8.55 15.28 11.50
N ALA A 153 9.48 16.15 11.10
CA ALA A 153 10.39 15.88 9.98
C ALA A 153 11.83 15.91 10.48
N GLN A 154 12.68 15.06 9.90
CA GLN A 154 14.12 15.07 10.13
C GLN A 154 14.86 15.14 8.79
N LEU A 155 15.87 16.01 8.71
CA LEU A 155 16.77 16.08 7.57
C LEU A 155 17.48 14.75 7.33
N HIS A 156 17.68 14.43 6.05
CA HIS A 156 18.52 13.31 5.68
C HIS A 156 19.97 13.56 6.17
N PRO A 157 20.66 12.55 6.74
CA PRO A 157 22.05 12.71 7.15
C PRO A 157 22.95 13.28 6.03
N GLY A 158 23.72 14.30 6.35
CA GLY A 158 24.60 14.99 5.40
C GLY A 158 23.98 16.21 4.69
N ASP A 159 22.66 16.42 4.79
CA ASP A 159 22.06 17.66 4.31
C ASP A 159 22.40 18.83 5.24
N THR A 160 22.59 20.02 4.67
CA THR A 160 22.79 21.24 5.45
C THR A 160 21.49 21.72 6.09
N LYS A 161 21.59 22.48 7.19
CA LYS A 161 20.46 23.18 7.81
C LYS A 161 19.92 24.30 6.90
N ASN A 162 18.89 25.02 7.36
CA ASN A 162 18.29 26.15 6.66
C ASN A 162 17.64 25.78 5.31
N LYS A 163 16.87 24.69 5.30
CA LYS A 163 16.11 24.23 4.13
C LYS A 163 14.66 24.70 4.22
N ARG A 164 14.16 25.25 3.10
CA ARG A 164 12.75 25.63 2.96
C ARG A 164 11.88 24.40 2.81
N PHE A 165 10.96 24.20 3.75
CA PHE A 165 10.02 23.09 3.75
C PHE A 165 8.58 23.60 3.75
N TRP A 166 7.69 22.85 3.12
CA TRP A 166 6.26 23.12 3.09
C TRP A 166 5.51 21.88 3.57
N TYR A 167 4.43 22.07 4.32
CA TYR A 167 3.58 20.97 4.73
C TYR A 167 2.14 21.42 4.94
N ILE A 168 1.22 20.47 4.81
CA ILE A 168 -0.19 20.58 5.23
C ILE A 168 -0.52 19.30 5.99
N ILE A 169 -1.04 19.42 7.21
CA ILE A 169 -1.35 18.29 8.08
C ILE A 169 -2.77 18.50 8.62
N ARG A 170 -3.67 17.52 8.43
CA ARG A 170 -5.07 17.61 8.87
C ARG A 170 -5.60 16.29 9.39
N GLY A 171 -6.55 16.39 10.31
CA GLY A 171 -7.29 15.25 10.84
C GLY A 171 -8.65 15.64 11.39
N VAL A 172 -9.33 14.65 11.96
CA VAL A 172 -10.68 14.81 12.51
C VAL A 172 -10.74 14.07 13.85
N GLU A 173 -11.15 14.78 14.90
CA GLU A 173 -11.41 14.20 16.22
C GLU A 173 -12.54 13.18 16.14
N ASN A 174 -12.43 12.11 16.94
CA ASN A 174 -13.38 11.02 17.05
C ASN A 174 -13.73 10.26 15.75
N LEU A 175 -13.02 10.52 14.65
CA LEU A 175 -13.24 9.81 13.39
C LEU A 175 -12.84 8.33 13.51
N THR A 176 -13.79 7.43 13.30
CA THR A 176 -13.56 5.99 13.27
C THR A 176 -12.90 5.55 11.97
N VAL A 177 -12.06 4.53 12.04
CA VAL A 177 -11.42 3.92 10.86
C VAL A 177 -12.13 2.63 10.49
N GLN A 178 -12.42 2.46 9.20
CA GLN A 178 -13.12 1.30 8.66
C GLN A 178 -12.53 0.92 7.30
N PHE A 179 -12.38 -0.38 7.06
CA PHE A 179 -11.97 -0.95 5.78
C PHE A 179 -12.90 -2.11 5.44
N SER A 180 -13.36 -2.19 4.18
CA SER A 180 -14.22 -3.27 3.69
C SER A 180 -15.39 -3.64 4.63
N GLY A 181 -16.10 -2.63 5.15
CA GLY A 181 -17.23 -2.85 6.07
C GLY A 181 -16.84 -3.08 7.54
N VAL A 182 -15.58 -3.34 7.86
CA VAL A 182 -15.11 -3.64 9.22
C VAL A 182 -14.56 -2.39 9.91
N ARG A 183 -15.24 -1.95 10.97
CA ARG A 183 -14.74 -0.88 11.85
C ARG A 183 -13.58 -1.43 12.69
N LEU A 184 -12.44 -0.74 12.65
CA LEU A 184 -11.29 -1.08 13.50
C LEU A 184 -11.57 -0.70 14.96
N PRO A 185 -11.01 -1.44 15.95
CA PRO A 185 -11.10 -1.08 17.36
C PRO A 185 -10.59 0.33 17.67
N ASP A 186 -11.12 0.98 18.70
CA ASP A 186 -10.72 2.35 19.09
C ASP A 186 -9.25 2.47 19.53
N ASN A 187 -8.67 1.36 20.00
CA ASN A 187 -7.25 1.25 20.34
C ASN A 187 -6.36 0.84 19.15
N ALA A 188 -6.90 0.69 17.94
CA ALA A 188 -6.11 0.40 16.76
C ALA A 188 -5.11 1.54 16.47
N ARG A 189 -3.87 1.20 16.12
CA ARG A 189 -2.79 2.13 15.77
C ARG A 189 -2.13 1.68 14.48
N LEU A 190 -1.88 2.61 13.56
CA LEU A 190 -1.12 2.31 12.35
C LEU A 190 0.37 2.29 12.69
N LYS A 191 1.01 1.14 12.54
CA LYS A 191 2.44 0.91 12.75
C LYS A 191 3.14 0.65 11.42
N LEU A 192 4.36 1.15 11.28
CA LEU A 192 5.25 0.86 10.16
C LEU A 192 6.38 -0.05 10.61
N TYR A 193 6.41 -1.26 10.07
CA TYR A 193 7.56 -2.15 10.12
C TYR A 193 8.45 -1.88 8.91
N LYS A 194 9.76 -1.77 9.16
CA LYS A 194 10.74 -1.51 8.10
C LYS A 194 11.94 -2.43 8.18
N LEU A 195 12.40 -2.84 7.01
CA LEU A 195 13.68 -3.49 6.81
C LEU A 195 14.37 -2.72 5.69
N GLU A 196 15.55 -2.16 5.95
CA GLU A 196 16.21 -1.24 5.03
C GLU A 196 17.57 -1.79 4.58
N ASN A 197 17.83 -1.77 3.27
CA ASN A 197 19.07 -2.24 2.65
C ASN A 197 19.47 -3.69 3.01
N TYR A 198 18.49 -4.58 3.19
CA TYR A 198 18.73 -5.97 3.51
C TYR A 198 19.22 -6.75 2.30
N ALA A 199 20.42 -7.33 2.39
CA ALA A 199 21.03 -8.12 1.32
C ALA A 199 20.67 -9.61 1.46
N ALA A 200 19.59 -10.03 0.79
CA ALA A 200 19.15 -11.42 0.80
C ALA A 200 19.92 -12.26 -0.23
N GLN A 201 20.33 -13.46 0.18
CA GLN A 201 20.91 -14.46 -0.69
C GLN A 201 19.84 -15.15 -1.55
N THR A 202 20.27 -15.79 -2.63
CA THR A 202 19.37 -16.59 -3.48
C THR A 202 18.62 -17.64 -2.65
N LEU A 203 17.29 -17.68 -2.78
CA LEU A 203 16.33 -18.54 -2.09
C LEU A 203 16.21 -18.32 -0.57
N GLU A 204 16.87 -17.31 -0.02
CA GLU A 204 16.68 -16.90 1.36
C GLU A 204 15.27 -16.33 1.56
N GLU A 205 14.58 -16.81 2.59
CA GLU A 205 13.34 -16.21 3.07
C GLU A 205 13.62 -15.36 4.32
N PHE A 206 13.15 -14.12 4.31
CA PHE A 206 13.36 -13.17 5.39
C PHE A 206 12.06 -12.46 5.78
N ASP A 207 11.99 -12.04 7.04
CA ASP A 207 10.83 -11.36 7.60
C ASP A 207 10.82 -9.88 7.16
N MET A 208 9.75 -9.48 6.46
CA MET A 208 9.46 -8.06 6.25
C MET A 208 8.76 -7.45 7.48
N CYS A 209 7.98 -8.28 8.18
CA CYS A 209 7.33 -7.95 9.44
C CYS A 209 7.10 -9.24 10.25
N ASN A 210 7.16 -9.13 11.59
CA ASN A 210 6.81 -10.20 12.50
C ASN A 210 6.17 -9.62 13.77
N THR A 211 4.85 -9.42 13.74
CA THR A 211 4.08 -8.95 14.89
C THR A 211 3.34 -10.10 15.57
N LYS A 212 3.17 -9.99 16.89
CA LYS A 212 2.38 -10.91 17.72
C LYS A 212 1.05 -10.31 18.19
N ARG A 213 0.75 -9.09 17.75
CA ARG A 213 -0.51 -8.41 18.06
C ARG A 213 -1.61 -8.81 17.09
N PRO A 214 -2.90 -8.75 17.48
CA PRO A 214 -3.98 -8.77 16.51
C PRO A 214 -3.90 -7.51 15.62
N GLY A 215 -4.35 -7.65 14.37
CA GLY A 215 -4.19 -6.56 13.42
C GLY A 215 -4.77 -6.81 12.03
N MET A 216 -4.50 -5.84 11.17
CA MET A 216 -4.82 -5.88 9.73
C MET A 216 -3.62 -5.36 8.93
N LEU A 217 -3.19 -6.12 7.93
CA LEU A 217 -2.22 -5.63 6.94
C LEU A 217 -2.87 -4.50 6.13
N TYR A 218 -2.24 -3.34 6.07
CA TYR A 218 -2.78 -2.17 5.37
C TYR A 218 -2.09 -1.92 4.03
N MET A 219 -0.77 -1.90 4.02
CA MET A 219 0.02 -1.58 2.83
C MET A 219 1.36 -2.30 2.89
N VAL A 220 1.92 -2.61 1.73
CA VAL A 220 3.28 -3.10 1.57
C VAL A 220 3.95 -2.32 0.44
N THR A 221 5.19 -1.90 0.68
CA THR A 221 6.08 -1.27 -0.30
C THR A 221 7.36 -2.08 -0.32
N VAL A 222 7.82 -2.40 -1.52
CA VAL A 222 9.12 -3.04 -1.73
C VAL A 222 9.89 -2.23 -2.74
N ALA A 223 11.09 -1.79 -2.34
CA ALA A 223 12.13 -1.33 -3.23
C ALA A 223 13.24 -2.40 -3.26
N ALA A 224 13.64 -2.83 -4.45
CA ALA A 224 14.63 -3.88 -4.63
C ALA A 224 15.65 -3.50 -5.70
N LYS A 225 16.89 -3.97 -5.56
CA LYS A 225 17.94 -3.82 -6.57
C LYS A 225 18.85 -5.04 -6.59
N ALA A 226 19.19 -5.51 -7.78
CA ALA A 226 20.10 -6.62 -7.97
C ALA A 226 21.20 -6.28 -8.98
N GLY A 227 22.35 -6.96 -8.89
CA GLY A 227 23.50 -6.65 -9.75
C GLY A 227 23.46 -7.29 -11.15
N ARG A 228 22.43 -8.08 -11.51
CA ARG A 228 22.44 -8.88 -12.75
C ARG A 228 21.15 -8.91 -13.56
N SER A 229 20.00 -8.97 -12.91
CA SER A 229 18.71 -9.15 -13.57
C SER A 229 17.54 -8.86 -12.63
N HIS A 230 16.35 -8.68 -13.20
CA HIS A 230 15.07 -8.59 -12.48
C HIS A 230 14.48 -9.96 -12.13
N THR A 231 15.25 -11.07 -12.18
CA THR A 231 14.69 -12.39 -11.86
C THR A 231 14.32 -12.54 -10.39
N TYR A 232 14.71 -11.57 -9.54
CA TYR A 232 14.15 -11.42 -8.19
C TYR A 232 12.66 -11.05 -8.20
N LEU A 233 12.10 -10.61 -9.33
CA LEU A 233 10.66 -10.43 -9.44
C LEU A 233 9.90 -11.75 -9.33
N GLU A 234 10.52 -12.91 -9.49
CA GLU A 234 9.86 -14.21 -9.24
C GLU A 234 9.73 -14.56 -7.73
N SER A 235 10.12 -13.64 -6.84
CA SER A 235 10.04 -13.80 -5.38
C SER A 235 8.58 -13.82 -4.89
N CYS A 236 8.19 -14.78 -4.04
CA CYS A 236 6.81 -14.80 -3.52
C CYS A 236 6.68 -14.17 -2.12
N VAL A 237 5.65 -13.35 -1.93
CA VAL A 237 5.23 -12.82 -0.63
C VAL A 237 4.40 -13.87 0.10
N ARG A 238 4.71 -14.11 1.38
CA ARG A 238 4.10 -15.16 2.21
C ARG A 238 3.57 -14.58 3.51
N ALA A 239 2.38 -15.00 3.92
CA ALA A 239 1.77 -14.62 5.18
C ALA A 239 1.56 -15.84 6.08
N TYR A 240 2.29 -15.90 7.19
CA TYR A 240 2.04 -16.85 8.27
C TYR A 240 1.11 -16.17 9.28
N ILE A 241 -0.18 -16.48 9.17
CA ILE A 241 -1.25 -15.86 9.96
C ILE A 241 -1.47 -16.67 11.23
N ASP A 242 -1.58 -15.99 12.36
CA ASP A 242 -1.94 -16.56 13.66
C ASP A 242 -1.04 -17.72 14.14
N GLY A 243 0.22 -17.73 13.69
CA GLY A 243 1.21 -18.75 14.04
C GLY A 243 1.10 -20.04 13.21
N ALA A 244 0.40 -20.01 12.08
CA ALA A 244 0.37 -21.14 11.14
C ALA A 244 1.78 -21.57 10.72
N ALA A 245 2.00 -22.89 10.63
CA ALA A 245 3.28 -23.46 10.21
C ALA A 245 3.51 -23.28 8.69
N GLU A 246 2.44 -23.39 7.90
CA GLU A 246 2.46 -23.18 6.45
C GLU A 246 1.94 -21.78 6.12
N PRO A 247 2.55 -21.07 5.16
CA PRO A 247 2.12 -19.74 4.77
C PRO A 247 0.92 -19.79 3.82
N MET A 248 0.08 -18.76 3.88
CA MET A 248 -0.73 -18.34 2.75
C MET A 248 0.15 -17.61 1.75
N LEU A 249 0.26 -18.12 0.53
CA LEU A 249 0.96 -17.42 -0.55
C LEU A 249 0.10 -16.24 -1.00
N LEU A 250 0.64 -15.02 -0.90
CA LEU A 250 -0.03 -13.81 -1.37
C LEU A 250 0.30 -13.50 -2.83
N SER A 251 1.22 -14.24 -3.43
CA SER A 251 1.59 -14.07 -4.83
C SER A 251 2.27 -15.32 -5.43
N SER A 252 2.24 -15.39 -6.76
CA SER A 252 3.03 -16.34 -7.57
C SER A 252 4.36 -15.77 -8.06
N GLY A 253 4.55 -14.46 -7.90
CA GLY A 253 5.74 -13.67 -8.17
C GLY A 253 5.60 -12.32 -7.48
N LEU A 254 6.67 -11.56 -7.34
CA LEU A 254 6.69 -10.24 -6.72
C LEU A 254 5.98 -9.24 -7.62
N GLU A 255 6.12 -9.34 -8.95
CA GLU A 255 5.33 -8.51 -9.85
C GLU A 255 3.84 -8.80 -9.72
N ASP A 256 3.47 -10.07 -9.59
CA ASP A 256 2.09 -10.50 -9.43
C ASP A 256 1.50 -9.97 -8.12
N TYR A 257 2.31 -9.96 -7.05
CA TYR A 257 1.92 -9.36 -5.77
C TYR A 257 1.51 -7.89 -5.95
N PHE A 258 2.15 -7.15 -6.84
CA PHE A 258 1.81 -5.75 -7.10
C PHE A 258 0.78 -5.57 -8.21
N LEU A 259 0.14 -6.63 -8.71
CA LEU A 259 -0.80 -6.63 -9.85
C LEU A 259 -0.16 -6.33 -11.20
N GLY A 260 1.15 -6.56 -11.30
CA GLY A 260 1.86 -6.64 -12.57
C GLY A 260 1.72 -8.03 -13.20
N THR A 261 2.42 -8.22 -14.31
CA THR A 261 2.64 -9.53 -14.92
C THR A 261 3.82 -9.43 -15.90
N TYR A 262 4.46 -10.57 -16.21
CA TYR A 262 5.57 -10.66 -17.15
C TYR A 262 6.65 -9.58 -16.90
N PHE A 263 7.15 -9.50 -15.66
CA PHE A 263 8.17 -8.51 -15.26
C PHE A 263 7.77 -7.05 -15.56
N PHE A 264 6.48 -6.73 -15.41
CA PHE A 264 5.92 -5.40 -15.70
C PHE A 264 6.17 -4.92 -17.14
N ASN A 265 6.00 -5.80 -18.12
CA ASN A 265 6.26 -5.47 -19.53
C ASN A 265 5.42 -4.31 -20.11
N ARG A 266 4.37 -3.87 -19.40
CA ARG A 266 3.54 -2.69 -19.73
C ARG A 266 4.06 -1.37 -19.16
N GLY A 267 5.13 -1.40 -18.36
CA GLY A 267 5.72 -0.20 -17.75
C GLY A 267 5.09 0.19 -16.41
N MET A 268 5.46 1.37 -15.92
CA MET A 268 4.97 1.92 -14.66
C MET A 268 3.47 2.23 -14.71
N TYR A 269 2.78 2.03 -13.59
CA TYR A 269 1.36 2.33 -13.44
C TYR A 269 1.02 2.60 -11.97
N HIS A 270 -0.12 3.25 -11.78
CA HIS A 270 -0.66 3.60 -10.48
C HIS A 270 -2.17 3.39 -10.53
N ASN A 271 -2.72 2.64 -9.58
CA ASN A 271 -4.17 2.49 -9.41
C ASN A 271 -4.51 2.48 -7.90
N GLU A 272 -5.80 2.36 -7.58
CA GLU A 272 -6.28 2.44 -6.20
C GLU A 272 -5.80 1.30 -5.28
N VAL A 273 -5.33 0.19 -5.84
CA VAL A 273 -4.92 -1.01 -5.10
C VAL A 273 -3.41 -1.17 -5.09
N ALA A 274 -2.71 -0.90 -6.19
CA ALA A 274 -1.27 -1.10 -6.33
C ALA A 274 -0.64 -0.21 -7.41
N GLY A 275 0.69 -0.14 -7.40
CA GLY A 275 1.43 0.58 -8.44
C GLY A 275 2.90 0.23 -8.50
N LEU A 276 3.45 0.31 -9.72
CA LEU A 276 4.88 0.30 -10.01
C LEU A 276 5.35 1.75 -10.18
N THR A 277 6.15 2.23 -9.23
CA THR A 277 6.60 3.64 -9.16
C THR A 277 8.02 3.84 -9.67
N HIS A 278 8.81 2.77 -9.77
CA HIS A 278 10.18 2.81 -10.27
C HIS A 278 10.53 1.49 -10.94
N MET A 279 11.12 1.56 -12.13
CA MET A 279 11.70 0.41 -12.82
C MET A 279 12.87 0.87 -13.69
N ASN A 280 14.05 0.32 -13.44
CA ASN A 280 15.26 0.65 -14.21
C ASN A 280 15.90 -0.61 -14.77
N LYS A 281 16.00 -0.67 -16.11
CA LYS A 281 16.55 -1.84 -16.81
C LYS A 281 18.08 -1.96 -16.69
N GLN A 282 18.77 -0.85 -16.50
CA GLN A 282 20.23 -0.76 -16.52
C GLN A 282 20.86 -1.18 -15.19
N ASP A 283 20.30 -0.77 -14.06
CA ASP A 283 20.82 -1.11 -12.73
C ASP A 283 19.92 -2.06 -11.94
N HIS A 284 18.86 -2.54 -12.58
CA HIS A 284 17.90 -3.53 -12.11
C HIS A 284 17.20 -3.16 -10.80
N SER A 285 16.90 -1.87 -10.61
CA SER A 285 16.11 -1.40 -9.49
C SER A 285 14.62 -1.33 -9.80
N PHE A 286 13.83 -1.56 -8.75
CA PHE A 286 12.38 -1.67 -8.77
C PHE A 286 11.79 -1.04 -7.52
N SER A 287 10.64 -0.37 -7.62
CA SER A 287 9.84 -0.01 -6.44
C SER A 287 8.36 -0.04 -6.70
N ALA A 288 7.60 -0.70 -5.84
CA ALA A 288 6.15 -0.79 -5.94
C ALA A 288 5.47 -0.75 -4.58
N TYR A 289 4.17 -0.46 -4.59
CA TYR A 289 3.30 -0.53 -3.44
C TYR A 289 2.03 -1.31 -3.73
N ARG A 290 1.42 -1.88 -2.69
CA ARG A 290 0.08 -2.45 -2.68
C ARG A 290 -0.64 -2.12 -1.38
N PHE A 291 -1.88 -1.64 -1.49
CA PHE A 291 -2.84 -1.52 -0.42
C PHE A 291 -3.66 -2.80 -0.29
N HIS A 292 -4.07 -3.12 0.93
CA HIS A 292 -4.96 -4.22 1.29
C HIS A 292 -6.28 -3.71 1.87
N GLU A 293 -6.80 -2.58 1.34
CA GLU A 293 -8.08 -2.01 1.79
C GLU A 293 -9.29 -2.79 1.26
N GLU A 294 -9.21 -3.22 0.00
CA GLU A 294 -10.29 -3.90 -0.73
C GLU A 294 -10.20 -5.43 -0.59
N ASP A 295 -9.05 -5.95 -0.15
CA ASP A 295 -8.74 -7.37 0.07
C ASP A 295 -8.00 -7.58 1.41
N PRO A 296 -8.61 -7.18 2.54
CA PRO A 296 -7.90 -7.07 3.81
C PRO A 296 -7.45 -8.41 4.38
N ILE A 297 -6.23 -8.43 4.93
CA ILE A 297 -5.66 -9.57 5.64
C ILE A 297 -5.70 -9.28 7.14
N PHE A 298 -6.68 -9.87 7.83
CA PHE A 298 -6.84 -9.79 9.28
C PHE A 298 -6.19 -10.97 10.00
N PHE A 299 -5.75 -10.72 11.23
CA PHE A 299 -5.14 -11.72 12.10
C PHE A 299 -5.39 -11.40 13.57
N ASN A 300 -5.44 -12.44 14.42
CA ASN A 300 -5.78 -12.33 15.84
C ASN A 300 -4.60 -12.57 16.78
N LYS A 301 -3.62 -13.37 16.37
CA LYS A 301 -2.46 -13.79 17.19
C LYS A 301 -1.13 -13.31 16.61
N GLY A 302 -1.16 -12.62 15.48
CA GLY A 302 0.01 -12.06 14.83
C GLY A 302 0.10 -12.37 13.34
N LEU A 303 0.99 -11.64 12.68
CA LEU A 303 1.36 -11.82 11.28
C LEU A 303 2.88 -11.87 11.20
N ARG A 304 3.39 -12.95 10.61
CA ARG A 304 4.75 -12.97 10.06
C ARG A 304 4.63 -12.89 8.54
N LEU A 305 4.99 -11.74 7.98
CA LEU A 305 4.98 -11.49 6.56
C LEU A 305 6.42 -11.59 6.04
N THR A 306 6.65 -12.48 5.08
CA THR A 306 7.99 -12.77 4.57
C THR A 306 8.06 -12.59 3.06
N LEU A 307 9.29 -12.40 2.57
CA LEU A 307 9.63 -12.44 1.15
C LEU A 307 10.76 -13.45 0.97
N ARG A 308 10.70 -14.26 -0.07
CA ARG A 308 11.79 -15.17 -0.45
C ARG A 308 12.47 -14.67 -1.71
N CYS A 309 13.80 -14.52 -1.68
CA CYS A 309 14.58 -13.99 -2.80
C CYS A 309 14.69 -15.02 -3.94
N GLY A 310 13.75 -14.95 -4.88
CA GLY A 310 13.51 -15.97 -5.90
C GLY A 310 12.68 -17.14 -5.38
N GLU A 311 12.42 -18.12 -6.25
CA GLU A 311 11.51 -19.21 -5.93
C GLU A 311 11.94 -20.55 -6.52
N GLU A 312 11.51 -21.63 -5.86
CA GLU A 312 11.66 -23.00 -6.37
C GLU A 312 10.31 -23.69 -6.30
N ILE A 313 9.68 -23.88 -7.47
CA ILE A 313 8.39 -24.56 -7.59
C ILE A 313 8.65 -25.98 -8.09
N GLY A 314 8.48 -26.96 -7.21
CA GLY A 314 8.57 -28.39 -7.54
C GLY A 314 7.22 -29.09 -7.58
N ASN A 315 7.08 -30.08 -8.47
CA ASN A 315 6.03 -31.11 -8.38
C ASN A 315 4.57 -30.60 -8.40
N GLN A 316 4.23 -29.68 -9.31
CA GLN A 316 2.83 -29.31 -9.51
C GLN A 316 2.04 -30.46 -10.15
N ARG A 317 0.74 -30.57 -9.85
CA ARG A 317 -0.17 -31.61 -10.35
C ARG A 317 -0.07 -31.86 -11.86
N HIS A 318 0.26 -30.82 -12.64
CA HIS A 318 0.39 -30.86 -14.10
C HIS A 318 1.82 -30.59 -14.63
N ASN A 319 2.80 -30.35 -13.75
CA ASN A 319 4.19 -30.14 -14.14
C ASN A 319 5.15 -30.79 -13.13
N LYS A 320 5.69 -31.95 -13.53
CA LYS A 320 6.65 -32.73 -12.73
C LYS A 320 8.08 -32.17 -12.74
N ARG A 321 8.36 -31.10 -13.50
CA ARG A 321 9.68 -30.45 -13.50
C ARG A 321 9.72 -29.40 -12.41
N THR A 322 10.80 -29.42 -11.64
CA THR A 322 11.13 -28.32 -10.74
C THR A 322 11.50 -27.10 -11.58
N GLN A 323 10.68 -26.05 -11.50
CA GLN A 323 11.02 -24.73 -12.00
C GLN A 323 11.81 -23.99 -10.93
N ARG A 324 13.01 -23.54 -11.28
CA ARG A 324 13.89 -22.77 -10.39
C ARG A 324 14.06 -21.38 -10.95
N TRP A 325 13.43 -20.42 -10.31
CA TRP A 325 13.60 -19.00 -10.61
C TRP A 325 14.67 -18.45 -9.68
N LYS A 326 15.94 -18.70 -10.04
CA LYS A 326 17.07 -18.24 -9.24
C LYS A 326 17.22 -16.72 -9.39
N ALA A 327 16.79 -16.00 -8.37
CA ALA A 327 17.14 -14.60 -8.21
C ALA A 327 18.64 -14.47 -7.88
N PRO A 328 19.36 -13.49 -8.47
CA PRO A 328 20.66 -13.08 -7.91
C PRO A 328 20.50 -12.60 -6.46
N PRO A 329 21.57 -12.56 -5.65
CA PRO A 329 21.56 -11.82 -4.40
C PRO A 329 21.02 -10.39 -4.64
N THR A 330 20.05 -10.00 -3.82
CA THR A 330 19.24 -8.80 -4.06
C THR A 330 19.15 -8.00 -2.78
N THR A 331 19.33 -6.69 -2.89
CA THR A 331 19.13 -5.76 -1.78
C THR A 331 17.68 -5.31 -1.77
N TYR A 332 17.00 -5.51 -0.65
CA TYR A 332 15.62 -5.11 -0.43
C TYR A 332 15.52 -3.99 0.62
N THR A 333 14.58 -3.08 0.40
CA THR A 333 14.02 -2.21 1.42
C THR A 333 12.51 -2.40 1.42
N THR A 334 11.94 -2.80 2.55
CA THR A 334 10.51 -3.15 2.67
C THR A 334 9.87 -2.35 3.77
N TYR A 335 8.77 -1.68 3.44
CA TYR A 335 7.90 -1.01 4.41
C TYR A 335 6.58 -1.78 4.46
N VAL A 336 6.15 -2.15 5.66
CA VAL A 336 4.92 -2.92 5.90
C VAL A 336 4.10 -2.16 6.93
N TRP A 337 2.95 -1.66 6.51
CA TRP A 337 2.05 -0.90 7.35
C TRP A 337 0.95 -1.82 7.89
N ILE A 338 0.76 -1.80 9.20
CA ILE A 338 -0.18 -2.67 9.89
C ILE A 338 -1.00 -1.82 10.87
N TYR A 339 -2.32 -2.00 10.86
CA TYR A 339 -3.12 -1.57 12.02
C TYR A 339 -3.03 -2.66 13.09
N GLU A 340 -2.60 -2.30 14.29
CA GLU A 340 -2.51 -3.20 15.44
C GLU A 340 -3.38 -2.67 16.58
N TRP A 341 -4.00 -3.57 17.36
CA TRP A 341 -4.75 -3.19 18.57
C TRP A 341 -4.33 -3.98 19.79
#